data_AF-A0A661GPA7-F1
#
_entry.id   AF-A0A661GPA7-F1
#
_cell.length_a   1.000
_cell.length_b   1.000
_cell.length_c   1.000
_cell.angle_alpha   90.00
_cell.angle_beta   90.00
_cell.angle_gamma   90.00
#
_symmetry.space_group_name_H-M   'P 1'
#
loop_
_entity.id
_entity.type
_entity.pdbx_description
1 polymer ?
#
loop_
_entity_poly.entity_id
_entity_poly.type
_entity_poly.pdbx_seq_one_letter_code
_entity_poly.pdbx_strand_id
1 'polypeptide(L)'
;MLAPYVVKITKMWRKLGTWYWIATQNMKDFPNAAETMLNMIEWWVCLAMPADEIEKIARFKTLSKEQRKMMLSAQKAYSSGKHA
;
A
#
# COMPACT_ATOMS: atom_id res chain seq x y z
N MET A 1 6.38 -19.02 2.11
CA MET A 1 6.36 -19.49 0.70
C MET A 1 5.12 -19.04 -0.10
N LEU A 2 4.43 -17.95 0.28
CA LEU A 2 3.25 -17.44 -0.44
C LEU A 2 3.59 -16.38 -1.52
N ALA A 3 4.67 -15.61 -1.34
CA ALA A 3 5.06 -14.52 -2.25
C ALA A 3 5.13 -14.90 -3.75
N PRO A 4 5.79 -16.01 -4.17
CA PRO A 4 5.84 -16.36 -5.60
C PRO A 4 4.48 -16.74 -6.19
N TYR A 5 3.57 -17.32 -5.39
CA TYR A 5 2.20 -17.61 -5.82
C TYR A 5 1.39 -16.32 -6.04
N VAL A 6 1.49 -15.37 -5.11
CA VAL A 6 0.79 -14.08 -5.23
C VAL A 6 1.29 -13.28 -6.45
N VAL A 7 2.60 -13.30 -6.74
CA VAL A 7 3.16 -12.69 -7.96
C VAL A 7 2.61 -13.35 -9.23
N LYS A 8 2.40 -14.67 -9.24
CA LYS A 8 1.82 -15.37 -10.39
C LYS A 8 0.36 -14.99 -10.60
N ILE A 9 -0.42 -14.89 -9.53
CA ILE A 9 -1.83 -14.51 -9.57
C ILE A 9 -1.99 -13.07 -10.07
N THR A 10 -1.19 -12.12 -9.54
CA THR A 10 -1.22 -10.72 -9.98
C THR A 10 -0.86 -10.55 -11.45
N LYS A 11 0.07 -11.34 -11.98
CA LYS A 11 0.38 -11.39 -13.42
C LYS A 11 -0.79 -11.92 -14.26
N MET A 12 -1.55 -12.88 -13.76
CA MET A 12 -2.73 -13.42 -14.47
C MET A 12 -3.88 -12.41 -14.51
N TRP A 13 -4.17 -11.70 -13.42
CA TRP A 13 -5.25 -10.72 -13.38
C TRP A 13 -5.07 -9.59 -14.39
N ARG A 14 -3.84 -9.11 -14.63
CA ARG A 14 -3.58 -8.14 -15.70
C ARG A 14 -3.90 -8.66 -17.09
N LYS A 15 -3.70 -9.95 -17.37
CA LYS A 15 -4.07 -10.56 -18.66
C LYS A 15 -5.58 -10.68 -18.85
N LEU A 16 -6.34 -10.76 -17.76
CA LEU A 16 -7.80 -10.89 -17.75
C LEU A 16 -8.51 -9.52 -17.64
N GLY A 17 -7.77 -8.40 -17.67
CA GLY A 17 -8.34 -7.07 -17.52
C GLY A 17 -8.90 -6.78 -16.14
N THR A 18 -8.38 -7.44 -15.09
CA THR A 18 -8.85 -7.32 -13.70
C THR A 18 -7.78 -6.68 -12.81
N TRP A 19 -8.21 -6.01 -11.74
CA TRP A 19 -7.33 -5.31 -10.80
C TRP A 19 -7.08 -6.07 -9.51
N TYR A 20 -5.81 -6.14 -9.09
CA TYR A 20 -5.43 -6.70 -7.81
C TYR A 20 -5.54 -5.66 -6.70
N TRP A 21 -6.58 -5.81 -5.88
CA TRP A 21 -6.80 -4.99 -4.69
C TRP A 21 -6.21 -5.69 -3.47
N ILE A 22 -5.36 -4.98 -2.74
CA ILE A 22 -4.81 -5.43 -1.46
C ILE A 22 -4.88 -4.27 -0.47
N ALA A 23 -5.39 -4.55 0.72
CA ALA A 23 -5.44 -3.62 1.83
C ALA A 23 -4.65 -4.21 2.99
N THR A 24 -3.74 -3.42 3.54
CA THR A 24 -2.97 -3.77 4.73
C THR A 24 -2.98 -2.61 5.71
N GLN A 25 -2.86 -2.92 7.00
CA GLN A 25 -2.54 -1.92 8.03
C GLN A 25 -1.05 -1.91 8.39
N ASN A 26 -0.32 -2.99 8.08
CA ASN A 26 1.08 -3.15 8.48
C ASN A 26 1.94 -3.51 7.26
N MET A 27 2.83 -2.60 6.88
CA MET A 27 3.74 -2.86 5.75
C MET A 27 4.84 -3.88 6.09
N LYS A 28 5.07 -4.21 7.36
CA LYS A 28 6.05 -5.23 7.76
C LYS A 28 5.67 -6.64 7.34
N ASP A 29 4.39 -6.89 7.09
CA ASP A 29 3.90 -8.21 6.69
C ASP A 29 4.32 -8.56 5.25
N PHE A 30 4.77 -7.56 4.48
CA PHE A 30 5.31 -7.75 3.13
C PHE A 30 6.82 -8.05 3.19
N PRO A 31 7.25 -9.26 2.78
CA PRO A 31 8.67 -9.55 2.62
C PRO A 31 9.23 -8.78 1.43
N ASN A 32 10.56 -8.64 1.34
CA ASN A 32 11.22 -7.99 0.18
C ASN A 32 10.80 -8.64 -1.16
N ALA A 33 10.50 -9.94 -1.18
CA ALA A 33 9.99 -10.62 -2.38
C ALA A 33 8.64 -10.08 -2.90
N ALA A 34 7.89 -9.35 -2.08
CA ALA A 34 6.65 -8.68 -2.50
C ALA A 34 6.91 -7.37 -3.26
N GLU A 35 8.13 -6.85 -3.27
CA GLU A 35 8.50 -5.63 -4.01
C GLU A 35 8.12 -5.73 -5.49
N THR A 36 8.40 -6.87 -6.13
CA THR A 36 8.01 -7.10 -7.53
C THR A 36 6.50 -7.00 -7.73
N MET A 37 5.70 -7.50 -6.78
CA MET A 37 4.24 -7.40 -6.84
C MET A 37 3.79 -5.96 -6.65
N LEU A 38 4.30 -5.29 -5.63
CA LEU A 38 3.94 -3.91 -5.26
C LEU A 38 4.32 -2.90 -6.35
N ASN A 39 5.43 -3.12 -7.07
CA ASN A 39 5.85 -2.32 -8.21
C ASN A 39 4.93 -2.47 -9.45
N MET A 40 4.18 -3.57 -9.54
CA MET A 40 3.19 -3.76 -10.61
C MET A 40 1.84 -3.07 -10.30
N ILE A 41 1.63 -2.57 -9.08
CA ILE A 41 0.40 -1.89 -8.70
C ILE A 41 0.48 -0.44 -9.14
N GLU A 42 -0.45 -0.03 -10.02
CA GLU A 42 -0.42 1.31 -10.62
C GLU A 42 -0.90 2.40 -9.62
N TRP A 43 -1.81 2.07 -8.70
CA TRP A 43 -2.40 3.03 -7.75
C TRP A 43 -2.17 2.61 -6.30
N TRP A 44 -1.78 3.57 -5.47
CA TRP A 44 -1.66 3.39 -4.03
C TRP A 44 -2.67 4.31 -3.34
N VAL A 45 -3.48 3.73 -2.46
CA VAL A 45 -4.39 4.49 -1.60
C VAL A 45 -3.83 4.46 -0.18
N CYS A 46 -3.29 5.59 0.25
CA CYS A 46 -2.73 5.77 1.57
C CYS A 46 -3.65 6.67 2.38
N LEU A 47 -4.17 6.14 3.49
CA LEU A 47 -5.04 6.87 4.42
C LEU A 47 -4.18 7.64 5.45
N ALA A 48 -4.71 7.87 6.64
CA ALA A 48 -3.93 8.40 7.76
C ALA A 48 -2.97 7.30 8.27
N MET A 49 -1.69 7.44 7.95
CA MET A 49 -0.64 6.53 8.39
C MET A 49 0.35 7.25 9.32
N PRO A 50 0.86 6.59 10.37
CA PRO A 50 1.90 7.15 11.20
C PRO A 50 3.22 7.30 10.42
N ALA A 51 4.09 8.21 10.87
CA ALA A 51 5.31 8.58 10.14
C ALA A 51 6.25 7.37 9.88
N ASP A 52 6.27 6.38 10.77
CA ASP A 52 7.07 5.17 10.63
C ASP A 52 6.57 4.24 9.51
N GLU A 53 5.25 4.18 9.27
CA GLU A 53 4.69 3.42 8.14
C GLU A 53 5.03 4.07 6.79
N ILE A 54 5.12 5.40 6.73
CA ILE A 54 5.53 6.11 5.51
C ILE A 54 6.96 5.72 5.12
N GLU A 55 7.86 5.57 6.08
CA GLU A 55 9.23 5.11 5.83
C GLU A 55 9.27 3.65 5.36
N LYS A 56 8.37 2.81 5.86
CA LYS A 56 8.24 1.42 5.38
C LYS A 56 7.73 1.36 3.94
N ILE A 57 6.84 2.27 3.53
CA ILE A 57 6.41 2.39 2.12
C ILE A 57 7.57 2.87 1.23
N ALA A 58 8.42 3.76 1.73
CA ALA A 58 9.57 4.27 0.99
C ALA A 58 10.56 3.15 0.55
N ARG A 59 10.49 1.96 1.17
CA ARG A 59 11.23 0.76 0.74
C ARG A 59 10.73 0.19 -0.58
N PHE A 60 9.45 0.36 -0.90
CA PHE A 60 8.80 -0.24 -2.06
C PHE A 60 8.40 0.78 -3.13
N LYS A 61 8.34 2.07 -2.78
CA LYS A 61 7.96 3.13 -3.70
C LYS A 61 8.80 4.37 -3.44
N THR A 62 9.40 4.92 -4.49
CA THR A 62 10.07 6.22 -4.39
C THR A 62 9.02 7.31 -4.15
N LEU A 63 9.13 8.00 -3.02
CA LEU A 63 8.25 9.11 -2.65
C LEU A 63 8.99 10.43 -2.83
N SER A 64 8.34 11.40 -3.49
CA SER A 64 8.85 12.77 -3.52
C SER A 64 8.67 13.44 -2.14
N LYS A 65 9.42 14.54 -1.90
CA LYS A 65 9.28 15.33 -0.67
C LYS A 65 7.84 15.81 -0.48
N GLU A 66 7.19 16.25 -1.55
CA GLU A 66 5.79 16.71 -1.54
C GLU A 66 4.81 15.57 -1.25
N GLN A 67 5.02 14.38 -1.82
CA GLN A 67 4.19 13.21 -1.53
C GLN A 67 4.30 12.79 -0.07
N ARG A 68 5.52 12.80 0.49
CA ARG A 68 5.73 12.52 1.92
C ARG A 68 5.01 13.55 2.80
N LYS A 69 5.10 14.83 2.45
CA LYS A 69 4.41 15.91 3.15
C LYS A 69 2.88 15.75 3.08
N MET A 70 2.34 15.40 1.91
CA MET A 70 0.92 15.13 1.70
C MET A 70 0.45 13.95 2.57
N MET A 71 1.20 12.84 2.58
CA MET A 71 0.87 11.67 3.41
C MET A 71 0.88 12.02 4.91
N LEU A 72 1.84 12.83 5.38
CA LEU A 72 1.90 13.29 6.77
C LEU A 72 0.75 14.25 7.14
N SER A 73 0.20 14.98 6.16
CA SER A 73 -0.93 15.88 6.38
C SER A 73 -2.29 15.17 6.41
N ALA A 74 -2.35 13.90 6.00
CA ALA A 74 -3.58 13.13 5.96
C ALA A 74 -4.11 12.92 7.38
N GLN A 75 -5.29 13.48 7.67
CA GLN A 75 -5.98 13.28 8.94
C GLN A 75 -7.20 12.41 8.74
N LYS A 76 -7.50 11.60 9.76
CA LYS A 76 -8.77 10.89 9.81
C LYS A 76 -9.87 11.94 9.92
N ALA A 77 -10.76 12.01 8.93
CA ALA A 77 -11.98 12.80 9.07
C ALA A 77 -12.70 12.28 10.33
N TYR A 78 -12.87 13.14 11.32
CA TYR A 78 -13.58 12.80 12.55
C TYR A 78 -14.98 12.32 12.15
N SER A 79 -15.27 11.03 12.33
CA SER A 79 -16.65 10.58 12.36
C SER A 79 -17.25 11.08 13.66
N SER A 80 -18.21 11.99 13.57
CA SER A 80 -19.25 12.18 14.58
C SER A 80 -20.02 10.87 14.77
N GLY A 81 -19.44 9.91 15.49
CA GLY A 81 -19.95 8.55 15.54
C GLY A 81 -19.22 7.65 16.53
N LYS A 82 -18.94 8.15 17.73
CA LYS A 82 -18.81 7.32 18.93
C LYS A 82 -19.43 8.07 20.10
N HIS A 83 -20.75 7.98 20.22
CA HIS A 83 -21.53 7.99 21.46
C HIS A 83 -22.99 7.65 21.13
N ALA A 84 -23.30 6.35 21.11
CA ALA A 84 -24.60 5.77 21.42
C ALA A 84 -24.37 4.27 21.68
#